data_AF-A0AAD9FAV2-F1
#
_entry.id   AF-A0AAD9FAV2-F1
#
_cell.length_a   1.000
_cell.length_b   1.000
_cell.length_c   1.000
_cell.angle_alpha   90.00
_cell.angle_beta   90.00
_cell.angle_gamma   90.00
#
_symmetry.space_group_name_H-M   'P 1'
#
loop_
_entity.id
_entity.type
_entity.pdbx_description
1 polymer ?
#
loop_
_entity_poly.entity_id
_entity_poly.type
_entity_poly.pdbx_seq_one_letter_code
_entity_poly.pdbx_strand_id
1 'polypeptide(L)'
;MKRVNSTCQEHRKELLPHEETAAFFIHKNDKIKQTHIQMESQRPSCVEKARQTLKDPTNVTLDEYIPDRFLCTGGRSTAYEDPVTCKGDSGGSLYLQKRKRYFQVGVVSWGTTNVCDAGLRGTSDNPPPDARDFHIDLFKIMPWLKQHLGKEIQFLPEVEDQ
;
A
#
# COMPACT_ATOMS: atom_id res chain seq x y z
N MET A 1 3.41 -21.55 1.10
CA MET A 1 3.79 -21.45 -0.32
C MET A 1 5.31 -21.54 -0.36
N LYS A 2 5.85 -22.75 -0.36
CA LYS A 2 7.31 -22.95 -0.44
C LYS A 2 7.56 -23.48 -1.84
N ARG A 3 7.65 -22.56 -2.82
CA ARG A 3 8.35 -22.93 -4.06
C ARG A 3 9.80 -23.10 -3.64
N VAL A 4 10.35 -24.29 -3.89
CA VAL A 4 11.76 -24.55 -3.61
C VAL A 4 12.57 -23.66 -4.57
N ASN A 5 13.55 -22.93 -4.04
CA ASN A 5 14.41 -21.99 -4.79
C ASN A 5 13.71 -20.76 -5.40
N SER A 6 12.66 -20.23 -4.76
CA SER A 6 12.03 -18.99 -5.22
C SER A 6 12.72 -17.72 -4.70
N THR A 7 12.81 -16.68 -5.53
CA THR A 7 13.39 -15.38 -5.17
C THR A 7 12.38 -14.44 -4.51
N CYS A 8 12.87 -13.39 -3.84
CA CYS A 8 12.01 -12.34 -3.29
C CYS A 8 11.18 -11.65 -4.39
N GLN A 9 11.77 -11.46 -5.57
CA GLN A 9 11.10 -10.83 -6.70
C GLN A 9 9.98 -11.71 -7.27
N GLU A 10 10.18 -13.03 -7.30
CA GLU A 10 9.12 -13.97 -7.70
C GLU A 10 7.95 -13.95 -6.72
N HIS A 11 8.22 -13.90 -5.41
CA HIS A 11 7.16 -13.74 -4.42
C HIS A 11 6.44 -12.39 -4.55
N ARG A 12 7.16 -11.31 -4.83
CA ARG A 12 6.54 -10.01 -5.13
C ARG A 12 5.58 -10.13 -6.30
N LYS A 13 6.03 -10.69 -7.43
CA LYS A 13 5.18 -10.90 -8.62
C LYS A 13 3.99 -11.82 -8.33
N GLU A 14 4.16 -12.81 -7.47
CA GLU A 14 3.06 -13.70 -7.10
C GLU A 14 2.05 -13.02 -6.18
N LEU A 15 2.49 -12.16 -5.25
CA LEU A 15 1.62 -11.51 -4.26
C LEU A 15 0.97 -10.23 -4.80
N LEU A 16 1.68 -9.47 -5.62
CA LEU A 16 1.22 -8.25 -6.28
C LEU A 16 1.23 -8.45 -7.79
N PRO A 17 0.40 -9.35 -8.34
CA PRO A 17 0.34 -9.57 -9.77
C PRO A 17 -0.44 -8.43 -10.45
N HIS A 18 -0.09 -8.13 -11.70
CA HIS A 18 -0.80 -7.19 -12.57
C HIS A 18 -0.65 -5.71 -12.19
N GLU A 19 -1.29 -4.85 -12.99
CA GLU A 19 -1.35 -3.41 -12.77
C GLU A 19 -2.21 -3.03 -11.56
N GLU A 20 -3.05 -3.96 -11.08
CA GLU A 20 -3.93 -3.76 -9.95
C GLU A 20 -4.07 -5.04 -9.11
N THR A 21 -3.98 -4.93 -7.78
CA THR A 21 -4.14 -6.06 -6.85
C THR A 21 -5.08 -5.74 -5.69
N ALA A 22 -6.13 -6.54 -5.52
CA ALA A 22 -7.00 -6.46 -4.35
C ALA A 22 -6.23 -6.73 -3.05
N ALA A 23 -6.42 -5.85 -2.07
CA ALA A 23 -5.82 -5.88 -0.74
C ALA A 23 -6.84 -5.43 0.30
N PHE A 24 -6.46 -5.53 1.57
CA PHE A 24 -7.32 -5.26 2.70
C PHE A 24 -6.56 -4.52 3.79
N PHE A 25 -7.28 -3.70 4.55
CA PHE A 25 -6.80 -3.12 5.80
C PHE A 25 -7.88 -3.25 6.88
N ILE A 26 -7.48 -3.15 8.14
CA ILE A 26 -8.38 -3.13 9.29
C ILE A 26 -8.60 -1.66 9.66
N HIS A 27 -9.83 -1.20 9.53
CA HIS A 27 -10.23 0.15 9.93
C HIS A 27 -10.34 0.25 11.45
N LYS A 28 -10.20 1.44 12.03
CA LYS A 28 -10.22 1.75 13.49
C LYS A 28 -11.47 1.31 14.26
N ASN A 29 -12.48 0.78 13.57
CA ASN A 29 -13.70 0.21 14.16
C ASN A 29 -13.75 -1.32 13.96
N ASP A 30 -12.58 -1.95 13.78
CA ASP A 30 -12.36 -3.38 13.61
C ASP A 30 -13.02 -3.99 12.36
N LYS A 31 -13.47 -3.15 11.41
CA LYS A 31 -14.00 -3.62 10.12
C LYS A 31 -12.87 -3.82 9.12
N ILE A 32 -12.88 -4.97 8.45
CA ILE A 32 -12.03 -5.23 7.30
C ILE A 32 -12.59 -4.47 6.10
N LYS A 33 -11.74 -3.71 5.43
CA LYS A 33 -12.07 -2.98 4.20
C LYS A 33 -11.20 -3.45 3.05
N GLN A 34 -11.80 -3.68 1.89
CA GLN A 34 -11.08 -4.04 0.67
C GLN A 34 -10.69 -2.78 -0.09
N THR A 35 -9.48 -2.72 -0.62
CA THR A 35 -8.97 -1.67 -1.52
C THR A 35 -8.11 -2.32 -2.60
N HIS A 36 -7.62 -1.56 -3.57
CA HIS A 36 -6.83 -2.06 -4.68
C HIS A 36 -5.51 -1.30 -4.79
N ILE A 37 -4.41 -2.05 -4.76
CA ILE A 37 -3.05 -1.54 -4.93
C ILE A 37 -2.82 -1.27 -6.41
N GLN A 38 -2.53 -0.02 -6.73
CA GLN A 38 -2.25 0.46 -8.08
C GLN A 38 -0.75 0.31 -8.38
N MET A 39 -0.43 -0.51 -9.36
CA MET A 39 0.92 -0.96 -9.74
C MET A 39 1.22 -0.61 -11.20
N GLU A 40 2.49 -0.72 -11.59
CA GLU A 40 2.93 -0.60 -12.99
C GLU A 40 2.37 0.65 -13.68
N SER A 41 1.57 0.50 -14.74
CA SER A 41 1.02 1.60 -15.53
C SER A 41 -0.08 2.41 -14.80
N GLN A 42 -0.73 1.83 -13.78
CA GLN A 42 -1.76 2.52 -12.97
C GLN A 42 -1.15 3.34 -11.83
N ARG A 43 0.07 3.00 -11.41
CA ARG A 43 0.74 3.70 -10.31
C ARG A 43 0.89 5.22 -10.55
N PRO A 44 1.36 5.71 -11.71
CA PRO A 44 1.55 7.14 -11.93
C PRO A 44 0.29 7.97 -11.72
N SER A 45 -0.87 7.51 -12.20
CA SER A 45 -2.14 8.22 -12.03
C SER A 45 -2.61 8.24 -10.58
N CYS A 46 -2.33 7.18 -9.82
CA CYS A 46 -2.59 7.11 -8.39
C CYS A 46 -1.71 8.10 -7.61
N VAL A 47 -0.40 8.10 -7.87
CA VAL A 47 0.58 8.96 -7.21
C VAL A 47 0.35 10.44 -7.53
N GLU A 48 -0.10 10.78 -8.74
CA GLU A 48 -0.43 12.15 -9.15
C GLU A 48 -1.33 12.85 -8.12
N LYS A 49 -2.34 12.14 -7.61
CA LYS A 49 -3.31 12.71 -6.66
C LYS A 49 -2.69 13.20 -5.35
N ALA A 50 -1.45 12.80 -5.01
CA ALA A 50 -0.72 13.39 -3.89
C ALA A 50 -0.35 14.86 -4.11
N ARG A 51 -0.30 15.38 -5.34
CA ARG A 51 -0.01 16.79 -5.59
C ARG A 51 -0.96 17.73 -4.86
N GLN A 52 -2.20 17.32 -4.64
CA GLN A 52 -3.18 18.13 -3.92
C GLN A 52 -2.80 18.39 -2.45
N THR A 53 -1.87 17.62 -1.87
CA THR A 53 -1.39 17.80 -0.50
C THR A 53 -0.13 18.67 -0.42
N LEU A 54 0.50 18.97 -1.55
CA LEU A 54 1.63 19.89 -1.63
C LEU A 54 1.10 21.32 -1.65
N LYS A 55 1.59 22.16 -0.72
CA LYS A 55 1.23 23.58 -0.64
C LYS A 55 2.20 24.42 -1.46
N ASP A 56 1.69 25.35 -2.23
CA ASP A 56 2.52 26.26 -3.02
C ASP A 56 3.08 27.42 -2.17
N PRO A 57 4.33 27.85 -2.45
CA PRO A 57 5.30 27.24 -3.36
C PRO A 57 6.06 26.07 -2.70
N THR A 58 6.22 24.96 -3.44
CA THR A 58 7.09 23.83 -3.04
C THR A 58 8.20 23.61 -4.06
N ASN A 59 9.41 23.28 -3.60
CA ASN A 59 10.54 22.85 -4.45
C ASN A 59 10.68 21.32 -4.53
N VAL A 60 9.81 20.58 -3.84
CA VAL A 60 9.86 19.11 -3.78
C VAL A 60 9.18 18.52 -5.01
N THR A 61 9.88 17.64 -5.71
CA THR A 61 9.30 16.88 -6.83
C THR A 61 8.36 15.78 -6.32
N LEU A 62 7.42 15.34 -7.15
CA LEU A 62 6.46 14.31 -6.74
C LEU A 62 7.15 12.98 -6.42
N ASP A 63 8.25 12.63 -7.12
CA ASP A 63 9.03 11.41 -6.87
C ASP A 63 9.84 11.48 -5.57
N GLU A 64 10.30 12.68 -5.16
CA GLU A 64 10.91 12.89 -3.84
C GLU A 64 9.86 12.79 -2.73
N TYR A 65 8.65 13.29 -2.98
CA TYR A 65 7.55 13.25 -2.01
C TYR A 65 6.96 11.84 -1.87
N ILE A 66 6.81 11.12 -2.99
CA ILE A 66 6.23 9.78 -3.10
C ILE A 66 7.25 8.83 -3.75
N PRO A 67 8.32 8.45 -3.03
CA PRO A 67 9.31 7.51 -3.57
C PRO A 67 8.70 6.13 -3.85
N ASP A 68 9.45 5.30 -4.55
CA ASP A 68 9.08 3.92 -4.89
C ASP A 68 8.86 2.99 -3.68
N ARG A 69 9.16 3.47 -2.47
CA ARG A 69 8.86 2.82 -1.18
C ARG A 69 7.40 2.89 -0.77
N PHE A 70 6.56 3.66 -1.48
CA PHE A 70 5.13 3.72 -1.20
C PHE A 70 4.30 2.92 -2.21
N LEU A 71 3.44 2.02 -1.73
CA LEU A 71 2.27 1.54 -2.47
C LEU A 71 1.18 2.61 -2.46
N CYS A 72 0.32 2.64 -3.47
CA CYS A 72 -0.79 3.59 -3.60
C CYS A 72 -2.10 2.82 -3.77
N THR A 73 -3.14 3.20 -3.02
CA THR A 73 -4.49 2.63 -3.08
C THR A 73 -5.55 3.75 -3.02
N GLY A 74 -6.83 3.38 -3.09
CA GLY A 74 -7.91 4.33 -2.96
C GLY A 74 -8.38 4.90 -4.30
N GLY A 75 -9.49 5.63 -4.25
CA GLY A 75 -10.09 6.26 -5.41
C GLY A 75 -11.25 5.49 -5.98
N ARG A 76 -11.75 6.04 -7.09
CA ARG A 76 -12.90 5.49 -7.80
C ARG A 76 -12.50 5.14 -9.23
N SER A 77 -12.70 3.88 -9.60
CA SER A 77 -12.62 3.39 -10.97
C SER A 77 -14.04 3.15 -11.53
N THR A 78 -14.12 2.66 -12.76
CA THR A 78 -15.40 2.20 -13.33
C THR A 78 -15.90 0.90 -12.68
N ALA A 79 -15.02 0.13 -12.03
CA ALA A 79 -15.33 -1.18 -11.48
C ALA A 79 -15.54 -1.17 -9.96
N TYR A 80 -14.91 -0.25 -9.23
CA TYR A 80 -14.93 -0.22 -7.77
C TYR A 80 -14.74 1.20 -7.22
N GLU A 81 -15.18 1.37 -5.98
CA GLU A 81 -14.95 2.55 -5.16
C GLU A 81 -14.23 2.09 -3.90
N ASP A 82 -12.96 2.46 -3.78
CA ASP A 82 -12.12 2.00 -2.70
C ASP A 82 -12.35 2.84 -1.45
N PRO A 83 -12.61 2.20 -0.31
CA PRO A 83 -12.51 2.85 0.98
C PRO A 83 -11.11 3.37 1.25
N VAL A 84 -11.02 4.46 2.02
CA VAL A 84 -9.74 5.04 2.45
C VAL A 84 -9.57 4.99 3.96
N THR A 85 -8.32 5.00 4.40
CA THR A 85 -7.91 4.88 5.79
C THR A 85 -8.19 6.15 6.59
N CYS A 86 -8.37 5.97 7.91
CA CYS A 86 -8.43 7.06 8.87
C CYS A 86 -7.09 7.23 9.61
N LYS A 87 -6.90 8.37 10.30
CA LYS A 87 -5.74 8.58 11.20
C LYS A 87 -5.53 7.48 12.25
N GLY A 88 -6.59 6.78 12.67
CA GLY A 88 -6.50 5.65 13.61
C GLY A 88 -6.08 4.32 12.99
N ASP A 89 -6.01 4.24 11.66
CA ASP A 89 -5.65 3.03 10.91
C ASP A 89 -4.14 3.01 10.57
N SER A 90 -3.46 4.17 10.74
CA SER A 90 -2.03 4.34 10.45
C SER A 90 -1.17 3.39 11.31
N GLY A 91 -0.17 2.77 10.68
CA GLY A 91 0.63 1.69 11.25
C GLY A 91 0.00 0.30 11.09
N GLY A 92 -1.27 0.21 10.70
CA GLY A 92 -1.97 -1.04 10.43
C GLY A 92 -1.43 -1.79 9.20
N SER A 93 -1.76 -3.07 9.09
CA SER A 93 -1.33 -3.90 7.96
C SER A 93 -2.18 -3.63 6.72
N LEU A 94 -1.52 -3.37 5.58
CA LEU A 94 -2.08 -3.61 4.26
C LEU A 94 -1.73 -5.04 3.85
N TYR A 95 -2.74 -5.90 3.72
CA TYR A 95 -2.54 -7.33 3.52
C TYR A 95 -3.43 -7.87 2.42
N LEU A 96 -3.07 -9.05 1.91
CA LEU A 96 -3.84 -9.76 0.90
C LEU A 96 -4.06 -11.20 1.30
N GLN A 97 -5.11 -11.81 0.74
CA GLN A 97 -5.45 -13.20 1.01
C GLN A 97 -5.08 -14.07 -0.20
N LYS A 98 -4.20 -15.05 0.01
CA LYS A 98 -3.80 -16.01 -1.02
C LYS A 98 -3.78 -17.42 -0.46
N ARG A 99 -4.47 -18.35 -1.12
CA ARG A 99 -4.56 -19.78 -0.71
C ARG A 99 -4.93 -19.95 0.77
N LYS A 100 -5.99 -19.25 1.23
CA LYS A 100 -6.48 -19.24 2.63
C LYS A 100 -5.45 -18.76 3.68
N ARG A 101 -4.45 -17.99 3.26
CA ARG A 101 -3.44 -17.38 4.13
C ARG A 101 -3.40 -15.88 3.89
N TYR A 102 -3.09 -15.12 4.93
CA TYR A 102 -2.95 -13.67 4.87
C TYR A 102 -1.49 -13.28 4.81
N PHE A 103 -1.17 -12.35 3.92
CA PHE A 103 0.19 -11.85 3.70
C PHE A 103 0.16 -10.34 3.81
N GLN A 104 0.89 -9.79 4.79
CA GLN A 104 1.12 -8.37 4.84
C GLN A 104 2.12 -7.98 3.73
N VAL A 105 1.76 -6.99 2.93
CA VAL A 105 2.59 -6.46 1.84
C VAL A 105 2.91 -4.98 2.02
N GLY A 106 2.15 -4.29 2.87
CA GLY A 106 2.44 -2.92 3.24
C GLY A 106 2.04 -2.55 4.66
N VAL A 107 2.39 -1.33 5.04
CA VAL A 107 2.00 -0.69 6.31
C VAL A 107 1.29 0.60 5.98
N VAL A 108 0.05 0.77 6.46
CA VAL A 108 -0.72 1.99 6.29
C VAL A 108 0.10 3.16 6.83
N SER A 109 0.32 4.19 6.01
CA SER A 109 1.14 5.33 6.40
C SER A 109 0.30 6.60 6.49
N TRP A 110 -0.20 7.08 5.36
CA TRP A 110 -0.96 8.34 5.29
C TRP A 110 -1.88 8.37 4.06
N GLY A 111 -2.79 9.33 4.01
CA GLY A 111 -3.71 9.52 2.89
C GLY A 111 -3.94 11.00 2.55
N THR A 112 -4.46 11.25 1.35
CA THR A 112 -4.59 12.61 0.81
C THR A 112 -5.77 13.39 1.37
N THR A 113 -6.80 12.69 1.88
CA THR A 113 -8.03 13.29 2.41
C THR A 113 -8.42 12.59 3.71
N ASN A 114 -8.68 13.36 4.77
CA ASN A 114 -9.19 12.79 6.01
C ASN A 114 -10.73 12.79 6.05
N VAL A 115 -11.37 11.77 5.49
CA VAL A 115 -12.83 11.64 5.46
C VAL A 115 -13.46 11.19 6.78
N CYS A 116 -12.65 11.03 7.84
CA CYS A 116 -13.07 10.47 9.11
C CYS A 116 -13.21 11.51 10.24
N ASP A 117 -12.80 12.76 9.98
CA ASP A 117 -13.03 13.88 10.89
C ASP A 117 -14.39 14.52 10.58
N ALA A 118 -15.09 14.98 11.63
CA ALA A 118 -16.40 15.61 11.49
C ALA A 118 -16.31 16.90 10.65
N GLY A 119 -17.19 17.04 9.65
CA GLY A 119 -17.31 18.26 8.83
C GLY A 119 -16.71 18.20 7.43
N LEU A 120 -16.09 17.08 7.04
CA LEU A 120 -15.59 16.86 5.67
C LEU A 120 -16.59 16.07 4.82
N ARG A 121 -16.56 16.28 3.49
CA ARG A 121 -17.44 15.58 2.55
C ARG A 121 -16.94 14.15 2.32
N GLY A 122 -17.84 13.18 2.43
CA GLY A 122 -17.56 11.76 2.21
C GLY A 122 -17.43 10.97 3.50
N THR A 123 -17.24 9.67 3.35
CA THR A 123 -16.95 8.75 4.47
C THR A 123 -15.78 7.86 4.07
N SER A 124 -15.22 7.10 5.02
CA SER A 124 -14.20 6.11 4.67
C SER A 124 -14.70 5.12 3.62
N ASP A 125 -16.00 4.75 3.58
CA ASP A 125 -16.57 3.82 2.60
C ASP A 125 -17.01 4.48 1.28
N ASN A 126 -17.14 5.81 1.27
CA ASN A 126 -17.52 6.59 0.09
C ASN A 126 -16.73 7.91 0.11
N PRO A 127 -15.42 7.85 -0.16
CA PRO A 127 -14.56 9.02 -0.13
C PRO A 127 -14.65 9.81 -1.45
N PRO A 128 -14.14 11.04 -1.50
CA PRO A 128 -13.98 11.75 -2.76
C PRO A 128 -13.20 10.92 -3.80
N PRO A 129 -13.51 11.01 -5.12
CA PRO A 129 -12.87 10.18 -6.15
C PRO A 129 -11.35 10.27 -6.22
N ASP A 130 -10.77 11.38 -5.75
CA ASP A 130 -9.33 11.68 -5.74
C ASP A 130 -8.66 11.37 -4.39
N ALA A 131 -9.39 10.84 -3.42
CA ALA A 131 -8.80 10.36 -2.17
C ALA A 131 -7.90 9.15 -2.44
N ARG A 132 -6.66 9.20 -1.96
CA ARG A 132 -5.68 8.11 -2.08
C ARG A 132 -5.03 7.84 -0.73
N ASP A 133 -4.63 6.61 -0.51
CA ASP A 133 -3.79 6.20 0.60
C ASP A 133 -2.44 5.71 0.11
N PHE A 134 -1.42 5.99 0.90
CA PHE A 134 -0.04 5.59 0.68
C PHE A 134 0.43 4.69 1.81
N HIS A 135 1.08 3.59 1.43
CA HIS A 135 1.48 2.52 2.36
C HIS A 135 2.95 2.19 2.15
N ILE A 136 3.71 1.94 3.21
CA ILE A 136 5.11 1.53 3.07
C ILE A 136 5.15 0.12 2.46
N ASP A 137 5.82 -0.01 1.31
CA ASP A 137 6.03 -1.29 0.63
C ASP A 137 7.05 -2.14 1.39
N LEU A 138 6.61 -3.26 1.97
CA LEU A 138 7.51 -4.12 2.75
C LEU A 138 8.67 -4.67 1.91
N PHE A 139 8.46 -4.95 0.63
CA PHE A 139 9.52 -5.46 -0.25
C PHE A 139 10.65 -4.45 -0.45
N LYS A 140 10.35 -3.15 -0.32
CA LYS A 140 11.32 -2.06 -0.48
C LYS A 140 12.15 -1.78 0.77
N ILE A 141 11.77 -2.36 1.91
CA ILE A 141 12.48 -2.21 3.19
C ILE A 141 13.04 -3.53 3.72
N MET A 142 13.11 -4.56 2.88
CA MET A 142 13.60 -5.90 3.25
C MET A 142 14.98 -5.93 3.91
N PRO A 143 15.99 -5.15 3.47
CA PRO A 143 17.29 -5.12 4.14
C PRO A 143 17.17 -4.73 5.63
N TRP A 144 16.37 -3.71 5.93
CA TRP A 144 16.12 -3.25 7.30
C TRP A 144 15.37 -4.32 8.11
N LEU A 145 14.36 -4.97 7.52
CA LEU A 145 13.63 -6.06 8.18
C LEU A 145 14.54 -7.26 8.49
N LYS A 146 15.38 -7.69 7.54
CA LYS A 146 16.35 -8.77 7.74
C LYS A 146 17.32 -8.46 8.88
N GLN A 147 17.81 -7.22 8.96
CA GLN A 147 18.72 -6.78 10.01
C GLN A 147 18.11 -6.92 11.41
N HIS A 148 16.84 -6.57 11.59
CA HIS A 148 16.21 -6.51 12.91
C HIS A 148 15.44 -7.78 13.28
N LEU A 149 14.92 -8.51 12.30
CA LEU A 149 14.07 -9.69 12.50
C LEU A 149 14.74 -10.99 12.07
N GLY A 150 15.97 -10.97 11.54
CA GLY A 150 16.64 -12.15 10.99
C GLY A 150 16.92 -13.27 12.01
N LYS A 151 16.84 -12.95 13.31
CA LYS A 151 16.91 -13.94 14.39
C LYS A 151 15.54 -14.49 14.80
N GLU A 152 14.47 -13.76 14.50
CA GLU A 152 13.08 -14.08 14.89
C GLU A 152 12.33 -14.85 13.81
N ILE A 153 12.62 -14.54 12.53
CA ILE A 153 11.98 -15.17 11.38
C ILE A 153 13.02 -15.58 10.34
N GLN A 154 12.74 -16.69 9.65
CA GLN A 154 13.59 -17.18 8.57
C GLN A 154 13.27 -16.43 7.27
N PHE A 155 14.18 -15.54 6.86
CA PHE A 155 14.15 -14.93 5.54
C PHE A 155 14.66 -15.90 4.46
N LEU A 156 14.29 -15.62 3.22
CA LEU A 156 14.90 -16.31 2.08
C LEU A 156 16.39 -15.95 1.98
N PRO A 157 17.23 -16.90 1.55
CA PRO A 157 18.64 -16.61 1.26
C PRO A 157 18.74 -15.53 0.19
N GLU A 158 19.83 -14.77 0.23
CA GLU A 158 20.17 -13.89 -0.89
C GLU A 158 20.56 -14.78 -2.06
N VAL A 159 19.90 -14.55 -3.20
CA VAL A 159 20.36 -15.15 -4.43
C VAL A 159 21.50 -14.25 -4.87
N GLU A 160 22.74 -14.71 -4.68
CA GLU A 160 23.89 -14.10 -5.33
C GLU A 160 23.61 -14.18 -6.83
N ASP A 161 23.52 -13.02 -7.49
CA ASP A 161 23.42 -12.97 -8.95
C ASP A 161 24.64 -13.71 -9.51
N GLN A 162 24.39 -14.89 -10.11
CA GLN A 162 25.38 -15.63 -10.90
C GLN A 162 25.54 -14.98 -12.27
#